data_AF-A0AAV6GG83-F1
#
_entry.id   AF-A0AAV6GG83-F1
#
_cell.length_a   1.000
_cell.length_b   1.000
_cell.length_c   1.000
_cell.angle_alpha   90.00
_cell.angle_beta   90.00
_cell.angle_gamma   90.00
#
_symmetry.space_group_name_H-M   'P 1'
#
loop_
_entity.id
_entity.type
_entity.pdbx_description
1 polymer ?
#
loop_
_entity_poly.entity_id
_entity_poly.type
_entity_poly.pdbx_seq_one_letter_code
_entity_poly.pdbx_strand_id
1 'polypeptide(L)'
;MKPSSENMGPIKTAMEKTFSHRRNWISTQSLTVADIVQQYPRFIDVPSLLDAEFVKMFEGKAELLIRRWESSFIPKLRKIAALEKGVVFSLLDQAGDQNDDEVCYSTLQILTHLLPPTASGRGSASTRCSVKSAISFLINFVSHGMSISSLCTYDEGSSRTQPELVCIGHLTSPAQQFVIVSRNDSHNSTA
;
A
#
# COMPACT_ATOMS: atom_id res chain seq x y z
N MET A 1 -13.40 5.44 -18.99
CA MET A 1 -13.45 4.46 -20.09
C MET A 1 -12.04 3.97 -20.34
N LYS A 2 -11.80 2.64 -20.34
CA LYS A 2 -10.49 2.08 -20.67
C LYS A 2 -10.08 2.53 -22.07
N PRO A 3 -8.82 2.95 -22.29
CA PRO A 3 -8.37 3.38 -23.60
C PRO A 3 -8.38 2.20 -24.59
N SER A 4 -8.64 2.49 -25.87
CA SER A 4 -8.48 1.50 -26.94
C SER A 4 -7.00 1.11 -27.10
N SER A 5 -6.75 -0.07 -27.66
CA SER A 5 -5.39 -0.60 -27.89
C SER A 5 -4.51 0.37 -28.68
N GLU A 6 -5.07 1.03 -29.70
CA GLU A 6 -4.39 2.01 -30.56
C GLU A 6 -3.88 3.23 -29.77
N ASN A 7 -4.59 3.62 -28.70
CA ASN A 7 -4.22 4.75 -27.86
C ASN A 7 -3.16 4.41 -26.80
N MET A 8 -2.87 3.14 -26.57
CA MET A 8 -1.93 2.70 -25.52
C MET A 8 -0.51 3.22 -25.75
N GLY A 9 -0.03 3.18 -27.00
CA GLY A 9 1.30 3.69 -27.36
C GLY A 9 1.44 5.19 -27.07
N PRO A 10 0.59 6.04 -27.66
CA PRO A 10 0.58 7.48 -27.40
C PRO A 10 0.46 7.83 -25.91
N ILE A 11 -0.40 7.13 -25.16
CA ILE A 11 -0.56 7.34 -23.71
C ILE A 11 0.74 7.06 -22.98
N LYS A 12 1.39 5.91 -23.22
CA LYS A 12 2.67 5.57 -22.58
C LYS A 12 3.75 6.61 -22.87
N THR A 13 3.87 7.04 -24.13
CA THR A 13 4.84 8.09 -24.52
C THR A 13 4.55 9.43 -23.83
N ALA A 14 3.30 9.85 -23.74
CA ALA A 14 2.93 11.09 -23.05
C ALA A 14 3.22 11.02 -21.54
N MET A 15 2.92 9.89 -20.92
CA MET A 15 3.21 9.65 -19.50
C MET A 15 4.70 9.65 -19.22
N GLU A 16 5.51 9.05 -20.09
CA GLU A 16 6.97 9.09 -19.97
C GLU A 16 7.53 10.51 -20.12
N LYS A 17 7.09 11.27 -21.13
CA LYS A 17 7.55 12.66 -21.35
C LYS A 17 7.21 13.59 -20.19
N THR A 18 6.10 13.35 -19.51
CA THR A 18 5.62 14.18 -18.39
C THR A 18 6.16 13.74 -17.02
N PHE A 19 6.97 12.68 -16.97
CA PHE A 19 7.47 12.09 -15.72
C PHE A 19 8.12 13.11 -14.79
N SER A 20 9.12 13.86 -15.27
CA SER A 20 9.88 14.80 -14.41
C SER A 20 8.99 15.91 -13.86
N HIS A 21 8.07 16.43 -14.67
CA HIS A 21 7.12 17.45 -14.24
C HIS A 21 6.18 16.91 -13.15
N ARG A 22 5.58 15.75 -13.40
CA ARG A 22 4.69 15.08 -12.44
C ARG A 22 5.43 14.76 -11.13
N ARG A 23 6.66 14.25 -11.21
CA ARG A 23 7.47 13.93 -10.02
C ARG A 23 7.76 15.17 -9.17
N ASN A 24 8.12 16.28 -9.83
CA ASN A 24 8.33 17.57 -9.16
C ASN A 24 7.04 18.07 -8.50
N TRP A 25 5.93 18.04 -9.23
CA TRP A 25 4.60 18.42 -8.73
C TRP A 25 4.22 17.62 -7.48
N ILE A 26 4.34 16.28 -7.52
CA ILE A 26 4.03 15.43 -6.37
C ILE A 26 4.97 15.69 -5.18
N SER A 27 6.27 15.91 -5.42
CA SER A 27 7.20 16.15 -4.30
C SER A 27 7.05 17.53 -3.65
N THR A 28 6.43 18.50 -4.33
CA THR A 28 6.41 19.90 -3.87
C THR A 28 5.06 20.33 -3.28
N GLN A 29 3.97 19.64 -3.59
CA GLN A 29 2.62 20.09 -3.24
C GLN A 29 1.92 19.25 -2.15
N SER A 30 2.62 18.33 -1.47
CA SER A 30 2.04 17.49 -0.40
C SER A 30 0.72 16.82 -0.79
N LEU A 31 0.65 16.32 -2.03
CA LEU A 31 -0.56 15.79 -2.64
C LEU A 31 -0.97 14.44 -2.05
N THR A 32 -2.27 14.19 -2.01
CA THR A 32 -2.85 12.86 -1.78
C THR A 32 -2.81 12.03 -3.06
N VAL A 33 -2.95 10.71 -2.95
CA VAL A 33 -3.12 9.85 -4.14
C VAL A 33 -4.37 10.23 -4.94
N ALA A 34 -5.42 10.72 -4.27
CA ALA A 34 -6.64 11.19 -4.93
C ALA A 34 -6.34 12.37 -5.87
N ASP A 35 -5.59 13.37 -5.41
CA ASP A 35 -5.18 14.53 -6.22
C ASP A 35 -4.38 14.10 -7.45
N ILE A 36 -3.47 13.14 -7.26
CA ILE A 36 -2.62 12.61 -8.32
C ILE A 36 -3.46 11.90 -9.38
N VAL A 37 -4.38 11.05 -8.95
CA VAL A 37 -5.26 10.29 -9.84
C VAL A 37 -6.26 11.21 -10.54
N GLN A 38 -6.75 12.25 -9.87
CA GLN A 38 -7.62 13.25 -10.49
C GLN A 38 -6.89 13.99 -11.64
N GLN A 39 -5.63 14.38 -11.42
CA GLN A 39 -4.82 15.04 -12.43
C GLN A 39 -4.33 14.08 -13.53
N TYR A 40 -4.05 12.83 -13.16
CA TYR A 40 -3.52 11.78 -14.04
C TYR A 40 -4.41 10.51 -14.00
N PRO A 41 -5.64 10.57 -14.53
CA PRO A 41 -6.62 9.48 -14.41
C PRO A 41 -6.18 8.19 -15.10
N ARG A 42 -5.20 8.27 -16.00
CA ARG A 42 -4.64 7.10 -16.70
C ARG A 42 -3.94 6.11 -15.78
N PHE A 43 -3.50 6.51 -14.58
CA PHE A 43 -2.98 5.55 -13.60
C PHE A 43 -4.01 4.52 -13.16
N ILE A 44 -5.31 4.83 -13.22
CA ILE A 44 -6.37 3.92 -12.80
C ILE A 44 -6.73 2.94 -13.91
N ASP A 45 -6.86 3.42 -15.15
CA ASP A 45 -7.33 2.59 -16.27
C ASP A 45 -6.22 1.97 -17.12
N VAL A 46 -4.95 2.36 -16.88
CA VAL A 46 -3.75 1.73 -17.46
C VAL A 46 -2.75 1.37 -16.35
N PRO A 47 -2.94 0.22 -15.67
CA PRO A 47 -2.13 -0.17 -14.50
C PRO A 47 -0.62 -0.18 -14.76
N SER A 48 -0.19 -0.56 -15.97
CA SER A 48 1.23 -0.62 -16.35
C SER A 48 1.97 0.73 -16.25
N LEU A 49 1.24 1.85 -16.14
CA LEU A 49 1.85 3.16 -15.95
C LEU A 49 2.43 3.33 -14.55
N LEU A 50 1.82 2.73 -13.52
CA LEU A 50 2.36 2.75 -12.16
C LEU A 50 3.67 1.95 -12.10
N ASP A 51 3.71 0.78 -12.75
CA ASP A 51 4.92 -0.04 -12.85
C ASP A 51 6.05 0.74 -13.55
N ALA A 52 5.74 1.37 -14.68
CA ALA A 52 6.70 2.18 -15.43
C ALA A 52 7.23 3.37 -14.60
N GLU A 53 6.35 4.03 -13.85
CA GLU A 53 6.71 5.14 -12.96
C GLU A 53 7.64 4.66 -11.83
N PHE A 54 7.31 3.52 -11.20
CA PHE A 54 8.11 2.91 -10.14
C PHE A 54 9.48 2.44 -10.63
N VAL A 55 9.55 1.75 -11.78
CA VAL A 55 10.81 1.35 -12.42
C VAL A 55 11.71 2.54 -12.69
N LYS A 56 11.14 3.64 -13.19
CA LYS A 56 11.91 4.86 -13.48
C LYS A 56 12.42 5.56 -12.21
N MET A 57 11.68 5.47 -11.10
CA MET A 57 12.12 5.99 -9.81
C MET A 57 13.19 5.10 -9.14
N PHE A 58 13.11 3.78 -9.36
CA PHE A 58 13.90 2.78 -8.66
C PHE A 58 14.54 1.79 -9.65
N GLU A 59 15.38 2.31 -10.53
CA GLU A 59 16.03 1.53 -11.58
C GLU A 59 16.77 0.32 -11.01
N GLY A 60 16.51 -0.86 -11.59
CA GLY A 60 17.07 -2.14 -11.15
C GLY A 60 16.55 -2.66 -9.80
N LYS A 61 15.66 -1.93 -9.12
CA LYS A 61 15.15 -2.28 -7.79
C LYS A 61 13.66 -2.60 -7.75
N ALA A 62 12.90 -2.15 -8.75
CA ALA A 62 11.45 -2.26 -8.79
C ALA A 62 10.91 -3.65 -8.42
N GLU A 63 11.56 -4.68 -8.94
CA GLU A 63 11.11 -6.06 -8.80
C GLU A 63 11.84 -6.85 -7.71
N LEU A 64 12.84 -6.26 -7.05
CA LEU A 64 13.72 -7.03 -6.16
C LEU A 64 13.00 -7.58 -4.94
N LEU A 65 12.08 -6.79 -4.36
CA LEU A 65 11.30 -7.24 -3.21
C LEU A 65 10.32 -8.33 -3.65
N ILE A 66 9.48 -8.02 -4.65
CA ILE A 66 8.41 -8.92 -5.12
C ILE A 66 8.99 -10.26 -5.59
N ARG A 67 10.00 -10.24 -6.47
CA ARG A 67 10.60 -11.49 -7.01
C ARG A 67 11.28 -12.35 -5.94
N ARG A 68 11.81 -11.72 -4.90
CA ARG A 68 12.56 -12.41 -3.84
C ARG A 68 11.71 -12.66 -2.61
N TRP A 69 10.47 -12.18 -2.56
CA TRP A 69 9.62 -12.24 -1.38
C TRP A 69 9.43 -13.68 -0.94
N GLU A 70 8.74 -14.47 -1.78
CA GLU A 70 8.45 -15.88 -1.52
C GLU A 70 9.72 -16.73 -1.46
N SER A 71 10.62 -16.57 -2.43
CA SER A 71 11.77 -17.46 -2.60
C SER A 71 12.94 -17.19 -1.64
N SER A 72 13.05 -15.98 -1.08
CA SER A 72 14.23 -15.57 -0.30
C SER A 72 13.88 -14.92 1.02
N PHE A 73 12.96 -13.94 1.05
CA PHE A 73 12.67 -13.18 2.26
C PHE A 73 11.82 -13.99 3.24
N ILE A 74 10.74 -14.64 2.78
CA ILE A 74 9.86 -15.43 3.66
C ILE A 74 10.65 -16.52 4.43
N PRO A 75 11.46 -17.38 3.78
CA PRO A 75 12.21 -18.41 4.51
C PRO A 75 13.20 -17.83 5.53
N LYS A 76 13.82 -16.69 5.22
CA LYS A 76 14.77 -16.03 6.13
C LYS A 76 14.06 -15.40 7.33
N LEU A 77 12.93 -14.73 7.09
CA LEU A 77 12.13 -14.13 8.15
C LEU A 77 11.57 -15.20 9.09
N ARG A 78 11.08 -16.33 8.57
CA ARG A 78 10.63 -17.46 9.40
C ARG A 78 11.75 -18.03 10.27
N LYS A 79 12.97 -18.18 9.71
CA LYS A 79 14.14 -18.62 10.48
C LYS A 79 14.51 -17.66 11.60
N ILE A 80 14.47 -16.35 11.34
CA ILE A 80 14.73 -15.33 12.37
C ILE A 80 13.62 -15.36 13.42
N ALA A 81 12.35 -15.39 13.01
CA ALA A 81 11.19 -15.43 13.90
C ALA A 81 11.20 -16.65 14.83
N ALA A 82 11.71 -17.80 14.39
CA ALA A 82 11.85 -19.01 15.22
C ALA A 82 12.84 -18.84 16.38
N LEU A 83 13.75 -17.85 16.31
CA LEU A 83 14.69 -17.51 17.37
C LEU A 83 14.14 -16.46 18.34
N GLU A 84 13.05 -15.79 17.98
CA GLU A 84 12.41 -14.76 18.78
C GLU A 84 11.43 -15.35 19.79
N LYS A 85 10.95 -14.50 20.72
CA LYS A 85 9.94 -14.86 21.72
C LYS A 85 8.72 -13.93 21.63
N GLY A 86 7.63 -14.33 22.31
CA GLY A 86 6.43 -13.50 22.40
C GLY A 86 5.70 -13.38 21.06
N VAL A 87 5.28 -12.16 20.71
CA VAL A 87 4.38 -11.90 19.57
C VAL A 87 4.94 -12.43 18.25
N VAL A 88 6.25 -12.31 18.00
CA VAL A 88 6.88 -12.78 16.76
C VAL A 88 6.80 -14.30 16.62
N PHE A 89 7.04 -15.03 17.72
CA PHE A 89 6.92 -16.49 17.74
C PHE A 89 5.45 -16.93 17.57
N SER A 90 4.51 -16.26 18.25
CA SER A 90 3.08 -16.55 18.11
C SER A 90 2.57 -16.35 16.68
N LEU A 91 3.03 -15.30 15.99
CA LEU A 91 2.69 -15.08 14.57
C LEU A 91 3.26 -16.17 13.66
N LEU A 92 4.48 -16.66 13.95
CA LEU A 92 5.09 -17.74 13.19
C LEU A 92 4.33 -19.07 13.36
N ASP A 93 3.90 -19.38 14.59
CA ASP A 93 3.13 -20.59 14.92
C ASP A 93 1.77 -20.61 14.21
N GLN A 94 1.08 -19.46 14.18
CA GLN A 94 -0.17 -19.27 13.45
C GLN A 94 -0.01 -19.42 11.93
N ALA A 95 1.19 -19.17 11.38
CA ALA A 95 1.48 -19.22 9.94
C ALA A 95 1.81 -20.63 9.40
N GLY A 96 1.70 -21.69 10.21
CA GLY A 96 2.09 -23.06 9.85
C GLY A 96 1.23 -23.70 8.74
N ASP A 97 -0.09 -23.53 8.80
CA ASP A 97 -1.09 -24.23 7.98
C ASP A 97 -1.95 -23.27 7.13
N GLN A 98 -1.33 -22.21 6.63
CA GLN A 98 -2.00 -21.08 5.98
C GLN A 98 -1.84 -21.10 4.46
N ASN A 99 -2.75 -20.43 3.74
CA ASN A 99 -2.63 -20.19 2.30
C ASN A 99 -1.55 -19.14 1.97
N ASP A 100 -1.23 -18.96 0.69
CA ASP A 100 -0.14 -18.06 0.25
C ASP A 100 -0.33 -16.60 0.71
N ASP A 101 -1.56 -16.08 0.66
CA ASP A 101 -1.89 -14.70 1.07
C ASP A 101 -1.72 -14.49 2.58
N GLU A 102 -2.14 -15.47 3.38
CA GLU A 102 -1.97 -15.48 4.83
C GLU A 102 -0.51 -15.61 5.24
N VAL A 103 0.25 -16.48 4.56
CA VAL A 103 1.70 -16.59 4.75
C VAL A 103 2.38 -15.27 4.41
N CYS A 104 1.96 -14.62 3.32
CA CYS A 104 2.46 -13.30 2.94
C CYS A 104 2.17 -12.25 4.03
N TYR A 105 0.92 -12.15 4.47
CA TYR A 105 0.49 -11.17 5.47
C TYR A 105 1.16 -11.39 6.84
N SER A 106 1.13 -12.62 7.36
CA SER A 106 1.79 -12.96 8.62
C SER A 106 3.29 -12.67 8.56
N THR A 107 3.93 -12.95 7.43
CA THR A 107 5.36 -12.64 7.25
C THR A 107 5.63 -11.13 7.14
N LEU A 108 4.72 -10.34 6.56
CA LEU A 108 4.81 -8.87 6.60
C LEU A 108 4.64 -8.32 8.02
N GLN A 109 3.75 -8.90 8.83
CA GLN A 109 3.61 -8.54 10.24
C GLN A 109 4.90 -8.86 11.01
N ILE A 110 5.45 -10.07 10.84
CA ILE A 110 6.73 -10.48 11.41
C ILE A 110 7.84 -9.48 11.02
N LEU A 111 7.96 -9.16 9.72
CA LEU A 111 8.93 -8.17 9.26
C LEU A 111 8.76 -6.84 9.98
N THR A 112 7.52 -6.36 10.14
CA THR A 112 7.21 -5.09 10.82
C THR A 112 7.65 -5.11 12.28
N HIS A 113 7.54 -6.24 12.97
CA HIS A 113 8.05 -6.42 14.34
C HIS A 113 9.58 -6.46 14.41
N LEU A 114 10.25 -6.96 13.36
CA LEU A 114 11.71 -7.11 13.30
C LEU A 114 12.43 -5.87 12.77
N LEU A 115 11.72 -4.95 12.10
CA LEU A 115 12.30 -3.68 11.68
C LEU A 115 12.71 -2.87 12.91
N PRO A 116 13.88 -2.22 12.90
CA PRO A 116 14.28 -1.34 13.98
C PRO A 116 13.20 -0.26 14.16
N PRO A 117 12.90 0.18 15.39
CA PRO A 117 11.99 1.29 15.63
C PRO A 117 12.51 2.51 14.86
N THR A 118 11.86 2.85 13.75
CA THR A 118 12.30 3.98 12.94
C THR A 118 11.97 5.24 13.72
N ALA A 119 12.99 5.98 14.14
CA ALA A 119 12.81 7.40 14.40
C ALA A 119 12.35 7.99 13.07
N SER A 120 11.14 8.54 13.03
CA SER A 120 10.68 9.39 11.93
C SER A 120 11.83 10.31 11.52
N GLY A 121 12.10 10.39 10.21
CA GLY A 121 13.36 10.92 9.66
C GLY A 121 13.79 12.30 10.17
N ARG A 122 15.04 12.67 9.83
CA ARG A 122 15.68 13.96 10.16
C ARG A 122 14.69 15.14 10.07
N GLY A 123 14.26 15.66 11.22
CA GLY A 123 13.73 17.02 11.31
C GLY A 123 12.44 17.24 12.09
N SER A 124 11.64 16.21 12.41
CA SER A 124 10.41 16.44 13.20
C SER A 124 10.45 15.70 14.53
N ALA A 125 10.43 16.46 15.63
CA ALA A 125 10.28 15.91 16.95
C ALA A 125 8.93 15.20 17.07
N SER A 126 8.98 13.94 17.50
CA SER A 126 7.88 13.23 18.15
C SER A 126 6.67 12.87 17.30
N THR A 127 6.71 11.69 16.68
CA THR A 127 5.79 10.57 17.04
C THR A 127 6.42 9.29 16.50
N ARG A 128 6.87 8.39 17.39
CA ARG A 128 7.28 7.04 16.97
C ARG A 128 6.03 6.31 16.49
N CYS A 129 5.99 5.89 15.23
CA CYS A 129 4.92 5.01 14.74
C CYS A 129 5.01 3.70 15.53
N SER A 130 3.94 3.34 16.25
CA SER A 130 3.91 2.06 16.95
C SER A 130 3.81 0.92 15.94
N VAL A 131 4.32 -0.26 16.27
CA VAL A 131 4.19 -1.45 15.42
C VAL A 131 2.72 -1.75 15.13
N LYS A 132 1.82 -1.55 16.10
CA LYS A 132 0.37 -1.68 15.91
C LYS A 132 -0.16 -0.71 14.84
N SER A 133 0.29 0.55 14.88
CA SER A 133 -0.08 1.53 13.87
C SER A 133 0.48 1.14 12.50
N ALA A 134 1.74 0.69 12.42
CA ALA A 134 2.35 0.22 11.18
C ALA A 134 1.62 -0.97 10.56
N ILE A 135 1.21 -1.95 11.37
CA ILE A 135 0.42 -3.11 10.92
C ILE A 135 -0.93 -2.67 10.36
N SER A 136 -1.58 -1.65 10.95
CA SER A 136 -2.84 -1.12 10.42
C SER A 136 -2.71 -0.42 9.06
N PHE A 137 -1.49 -0.09 8.63
CA PHE A 137 -1.22 0.41 7.27
C PHE A 137 -0.96 -0.73 6.27
N LEU A 138 -0.76 -1.98 6.72
CA LEU A 138 -0.58 -3.12 5.82
C LEU A 138 -1.92 -3.55 5.20
N ILE A 139 -2.87 -3.95 6.04
CA ILE A 139 -4.23 -4.36 5.64
C ILE A 139 -5.19 -3.96 6.76
N ASN A 140 -6.31 -3.35 6.39
CA ASN A 140 -7.42 -3.04 7.29
C ASN A 140 -8.54 -4.08 7.14
N PHE A 141 -8.86 -4.77 8.22
CA PHE A 141 -9.90 -5.80 8.26
C PHE A 141 -11.24 -5.20 8.69
N VAL A 142 -12.26 -5.43 7.88
CA VAL A 142 -13.59 -4.84 8.04
C VAL A 142 -14.65 -5.92 8.14
N SER A 143 -15.64 -5.75 9.00
CA SER A 143 -16.73 -6.70 9.19
C SER A 143 -17.65 -6.79 7.97
N HIS A 144 -18.25 -7.96 7.76
CA HIS A 144 -19.32 -8.14 6.77
C HIS A 144 -20.46 -7.14 7.02
N GLY A 145 -21.03 -6.58 5.95
CA GLY A 145 -22.14 -5.63 6.01
C GLY A 145 -21.75 -4.15 6.12
N MET A 146 -20.46 -3.82 6.25
CA MET A 146 -20.03 -2.42 6.16
C MET A 146 -20.11 -1.92 4.72
N SER A 147 -20.80 -0.81 4.49
CA SER A 147 -20.87 -0.19 3.17
C SER A 147 -19.56 0.52 2.81
N ILE A 148 -19.24 0.60 1.52
CA ILE A 148 -18.08 1.37 1.02
C ILE A 148 -18.18 2.83 1.45
N SER A 149 -19.38 3.41 1.46
CA SER A 149 -19.61 4.78 1.93
C SER A 149 -19.24 4.95 3.40
N SER A 150 -19.61 4.00 4.26
CA SER A 150 -19.25 4.01 5.68
C SER A 150 -17.75 3.91 5.91
N LEU A 151 -17.05 3.13 5.06
CA LEU A 151 -15.58 3.02 5.07
C LEU A 151 -14.89 4.33 4.72
N CYS A 152 -15.46 5.10 3.81
CA CYS A 152 -14.92 6.41 3.44
C CYS A 152 -15.15 7.47 4.54
N THR A 153 -16.25 7.40 5.29
CA THR A 153 -16.60 8.40 6.33
C THR A 153 -16.02 8.12 7.72
N TYR A 154 -15.66 6.88 8.02
CA TYR A 154 -15.27 6.44 9.38
C TYR A 154 -14.01 7.15 9.92
N ASP A 155 -13.27 7.86 9.07
CA ASP A 155 -11.91 8.27 9.36
C ASP A 155 -11.59 9.69 8.86
N GLU A 156 -12.59 10.59 8.85
CA GLU A 156 -12.42 12.04 8.58
C GLU A 156 -11.41 12.72 9.53
N GLY A 157 -11.08 12.07 10.66
CA GLY A 157 -10.08 12.54 11.62
C GLY A 157 -8.63 12.11 11.34
N SER A 158 -8.37 11.20 10.39
CA SER A 158 -7.00 10.80 10.05
C SER A 158 -6.64 11.25 8.63
N SER A 159 -5.66 12.14 8.54
CA SER A 159 -5.11 12.70 7.31
C SER A 159 -4.22 11.66 6.58
N ARG A 160 -4.77 10.48 6.26
CA ARG A 160 -4.04 9.46 5.51
C ARG A 160 -3.94 9.89 4.05
N THR A 161 -2.74 10.27 3.63
CA THR A 161 -2.46 10.69 2.25
C THR A 161 -2.11 9.51 1.33
N GLN A 162 -1.86 8.33 1.90
CA GLN A 162 -1.44 7.10 1.22
C GLN A 162 -2.65 6.17 0.98
N PRO A 163 -2.61 5.34 -0.08
CA PRO A 163 -3.69 4.40 -0.36
C PRO A 163 -3.70 3.28 0.68
N GLU A 164 -4.88 2.70 0.93
CA GLU A 164 -5.09 1.69 1.97
C GLU A 164 -5.63 0.38 1.37
N LEU A 165 -5.05 -0.74 1.81
CA LEU A 165 -5.57 -2.07 1.49
C LEU A 165 -6.65 -2.45 2.51
N VAL A 166 -7.82 -2.83 2.01
CA VAL A 166 -8.96 -3.24 2.83
C VAL A 166 -9.38 -4.66 2.48
N CYS A 167 -9.59 -5.49 3.50
CA CYS A 167 -10.11 -6.83 3.38
C CYS A 167 -11.44 -6.93 4.15
N ILE A 168 -12.52 -7.35 3.47
CA ILE A 168 -13.81 -7.63 4.11
C ILE A 168 -13.81 -9.08 4.60
N GLY A 169 -13.95 -9.25 5.92
CA GLY A 169 -13.80 -10.52 6.60
C GLY A 169 -12.36 -10.77 7.06
N HIS A 170 -11.87 -11.98 6.86
CA HIS A 170 -10.52 -12.42 7.27
C HIS A 170 -9.77 -13.01 6.06
N LEU A 171 -8.43 -13.04 6.08
CA LEU A 171 -7.63 -13.63 4.98
C LEU A 171 -7.87 -15.14 4.76
N THR A 172 -8.41 -15.83 5.77
CA THR A 172 -8.83 -17.24 5.69
C THR A 172 -10.09 -17.44 4.85
N SER A 173 -10.89 -16.40 4.71
CA SER A 173 -12.18 -16.43 4.02
C SER A 173 -12.54 -15.02 3.51
N PRO A 174 -11.68 -14.44 2.65
CA PRO A 174 -11.88 -13.06 2.23
C PRO A 174 -13.10 -13.02 1.34
N ALA A 175 -14.13 -12.25 1.73
CA ALA A 175 -15.28 -12.06 0.85
C ALA A 175 -14.86 -11.21 -0.36
N GLN A 176 -14.14 -10.11 -0.09
CA GLN A 176 -13.69 -9.13 -1.08
C GLN A 176 -12.46 -8.37 -0.54
N GLN A 177 -11.58 -7.96 -1.46
CA GLN A 177 -10.41 -7.11 -1.16
C GLN A 177 -10.47 -5.85 -2.03
N PHE A 178 -10.09 -4.71 -1.45
CA PHE A 178 -10.17 -3.40 -2.09
C PHE A 178 -8.90 -2.58 -1.85
N VAL A 179 -8.60 -1.69 -2.80
CA VAL A 179 -7.59 -0.64 -2.64
C VAL A 179 -8.33 0.70 -2.59
N ILE A 180 -8.27 1.39 -1.46
CA ILE A 180 -8.87 2.72 -1.31
C ILE A 180 -7.82 3.77 -1.69
N VAL A 181 -8.05 4.46 -2.80
CA VAL A 181 -7.18 5.53 -3.33
C VAL A 181 -7.70 6.94 -3.04
N SER A 182 -8.98 7.06 -2.69
CA SER A 182 -9.63 8.28 -2.24
C SER A 182 -10.75 7.95 -1.26
N ARG A 183 -10.90 8.78 -0.23
CA ARG A 183 -12.12 8.83 0.59
C ARG A 183 -12.91 10.02 0.06
N ASN A 184 -14.19 9.82 -0.23
CA ASN A 184 -14.99 10.83 -0.90
C ASN A 184 -15.16 12.01 0.07
N ASP A 185 -14.45 13.11 -0.16
CA ASP A 185 -14.71 14.37 0.53
C ASP A 185 -16.02 14.93 -0.01
N SER A 186 -17.15 14.42 0.50
CA SER A 186 -18.41 15.10 0.36
C SER A 186 -18.35 16.40 1.16
N HIS A 187 -18.05 17.48 0.44
CA HIS A 187 -18.22 18.92 0.72
C HIS A 187 -16.92 19.73 0.76
N ASN A 188 -16.57 20.28 -0.40
CA ASN A 188 -16.25 21.69 -0.51
C ASN A 188 -17.13 22.32 -1.59
N SER A 189 -18.42 22.50 -1.25
CA SER A 189 -19.22 23.58 -1.84
C SER A 189 -19.03 24.80 -0.96
N THR A 190 -18.08 25.66 -1.30
CA THR A 190 -18.07 27.05 -0.83
C THR A 190 -17.45 27.96 -1.87
N ALA A 191 -18.28 28.93 -2.28
CA ALA A 191 -18.06 30.12 -3.12
C ALA A 191 -18.00 29.90 -4.64
#